data_AF-A0A3M1RS37-F1
#
_entry.id   AF-A0A3M1RS37-F1
#
_cell.length_a   1.000
_cell.length_b   1.000
_cell.length_c   1.000
_cell.angle_alpha   90.00
_cell.angle_beta   90.00
_cell.angle_gamma   90.00
#
_symmetry.space_group_name_H-M   'P 1'
#
loop_
_entity.id
_entity.type
_entity.pdbx_description
1 polymer ?
#
loop_
_entity_poly.entity_id
_entity_poly.type
_entity_poly.pdbx_seq_one_letter_code
_entity_poly.pdbx_strand_id
1 'polypeptide(L)'
;VVVRVAGKRFSAEPQLIVQGFHGERADQTAGIVELPPSEITIQGRKIPCQVLQLTLTGATNKTVSKIFLNKEIEPFILRRETLKTDLTGNTVLNRTTVEVTALDVPCRIAGEILNTAHATVTEIFPKGKSVTRTVMSMEVPGGVVCQTTREEDREGNLVRRSSLELVDYGLYPESRRGWLFRRHLFLRRVYSLPTPAEPEP
;
A
#
# COMPACT_ATOMS: atom_id res chain seq x y z
N VAL A 1 -17.75 -5.47 1.79
CA VAL A 1 -16.83 -5.31 2.95
C VAL A 1 -17.68 -4.99 4.17
N VAL A 2 -17.51 -5.70 5.29
CA VAL A 2 -18.25 -5.42 6.54
C VAL A 2 -17.30 -4.72 7.50
N VAL A 3 -17.55 -3.45 7.78
CA VAL A 3 -16.80 -2.70 8.79
C VAL A 3 -17.52 -2.85 10.13
N ARG A 4 -16.80 -3.26 11.18
CA ARG A 4 -17.29 -3.22 12.57
C ARG A 4 -16.69 -2.03 13.30
N VAL A 5 -17.54 -1.16 13.83
CA VAL A 5 -17.15 -0.07 14.72
C VAL A 5 -17.95 -0.20 16.00
N ALA A 6 -17.26 -0.33 17.15
CA ALA A 6 -17.89 -0.49 18.47
C ALA A 6 -18.97 -1.60 18.54
N GLY A 7 -18.71 -2.75 17.89
CA GLY A 7 -19.65 -3.89 17.86
C GLY A 7 -20.81 -3.75 16.88
N LYS A 8 -21.01 -2.59 16.23
CA LYS A 8 -22.04 -2.37 15.20
C LYS A 8 -21.47 -2.64 13.81
N ARG A 9 -22.24 -3.36 12.99
CA ARG A 9 -21.91 -3.62 11.59
C ARG A 9 -22.44 -2.49 10.73
N PHE A 10 -21.58 -1.91 9.91
CA PHE A 10 -21.95 -0.93 8.91
C PHE A 10 -21.91 -1.59 7.53
N SER A 11 -23.04 -1.55 6.84
CA SER A 11 -23.18 -1.90 5.44
C SER A 11 -23.01 -0.61 4.64
N ALA A 12 -21.86 -0.44 3.99
CA ALA A 12 -21.65 0.64 3.03
C ALA A 12 -21.87 0.11 1.62
N GLU A 13 -22.57 0.87 0.78
CA GLU A 13 -22.69 0.55 -0.63
C GLU A 13 -21.31 0.60 -1.30
N PRO A 14 -20.99 -0.35 -2.20
CA PRO A 14 -19.74 -0.33 -2.94
C PRO A 14 -19.60 0.95 -3.76
N GLN A 15 -18.49 1.67 -3.58
CA GLN A 15 -18.17 2.81 -4.43
C GLN A 15 -17.36 2.35 -5.64
N LEU A 16 -17.78 2.76 -6.83
CA LEU A 16 -17.03 2.55 -8.06
C LEU A 16 -16.11 3.75 -8.30
N ILE A 17 -14.80 3.49 -8.33
CA ILE A 17 -13.77 4.50 -8.59
C ILE A 17 -13.11 4.13 -9.91
N VAL A 18 -13.22 5.02 -10.91
CA VAL A 18 -12.47 4.89 -12.16
C VAL A 18 -11.14 5.61 -11.98
N GLN A 19 -10.06 4.85 -12.11
CA GLN A 19 -8.71 5.33 -11.92
C GLN A 19 -7.87 4.85 -13.11
N GLY A 20 -7.09 5.76 -13.70
CA GLY A 20 -6.14 5.44 -14.74
C GLY A 20 -4.93 4.68 -14.19
N PHE A 21 -4.07 4.22 -15.09
CA PHE A 21 -3.01 3.27 -14.76
C PHE A 21 -1.99 3.81 -13.74
N HIS A 22 -1.75 5.12 -13.73
CA HIS A 22 -0.81 5.76 -12.81
C HIS A 22 -1.49 6.31 -11.55
N GLY A 23 -2.76 6.00 -11.36
CA GLY A 23 -3.52 6.45 -10.22
C GLY A 23 -4.27 7.76 -10.45
N GLU A 24 -4.26 8.30 -11.67
CA GLU A 24 -4.99 9.50 -12.07
C GLU A 24 -6.50 9.27 -12.06
N ARG A 25 -7.25 10.28 -11.64
CA ARG A 25 -8.70 10.31 -11.85
C ARG A 25 -9.02 10.73 -13.28
N ALA A 26 -10.26 10.51 -13.72
CA ALA A 26 -10.71 10.89 -15.06
C ALA A 26 -10.50 12.38 -15.40
N ASP A 27 -10.41 13.26 -14.39
CA ASP A 27 -10.18 14.70 -14.52
C ASP A 27 -8.70 15.11 -14.35
N GLN A 28 -7.77 14.16 -14.30
CA GLN A 28 -6.36 14.41 -14.04
C GLN A 28 -5.49 13.96 -15.21
N THR A 29 -4.44 14.74 -15.47
CA THR A 29 -3.37 14.35 -16.41
C THR A 29 -2.16 13.85 -15.64
N ALA A 30 -1.54 12.77 -16.14
CA ALA A 30 -0.35 12.16 -15.56
C ALA A 30 0.87 12.37 -16.45
N GLY A 31 1.99 12.74 -15.85
CA GLY A 31 3.30 12.77 -16.48
C GLY A 31 4.30 11.99 -15.64
N ILE A 32 5.13 11.17 -16.28
CA ILE A 32 6.17 10.38 -15.62
C ILE A 32 7.52 10.75 -16.19
N VAL A 33 8.47 10.96 -15.29
CA VAL A 33 9.87 11.23 -15.62
C VAL A 33 10.73 10.26 -14.82
N GLU A 34 11.64 9.56 -15.49
CA GLU A 34 12.67 8.79 -14.80
C GLU A 34 13.75 9.75 -14.29
N LEU A 35 14.15 9.58 -13.03
CA LEU A 35 15.23 10.32 -12.40
C LEU A 35 16.48 9.43 -12.28
N PRO A 36 17.67 10.01 -12.05
CA PRO A 36 18.86 9.23 -11.77
C PRO A 36 18.62 8.21 -10.65
N PRO A 37 19.10 6.96 -10.80
CA PRO A 37 19.01 5.94 -9.76
C PRO A 37 19.56 6.42 -8.42
N SER A 38 19.03 5.88 -7.34
CA SER A 38 19.42 6.24 -5.98
C SER A 38 19.42 5.03 -5.07
N GLU A 39 20.08 5.15 -3.91
CA GLU A 39 20.09 4.11 -2.89
C GLU A 39 19.24 4.54 -1.70
N ILE A 40 18.53 3.58 -1.13
CA ILE A 40 17.88 3.75 0.18
C ILE A 40 18.52 2.80 1.18
N THR A 41 18.50 3.18 2.45
CA THR A 41 19.04 2.33 3.53
C THR A 41 17.90 1.79 4.37
N ILE A 42 17.75 0.47 4.44
CA ILE A 42 16.75 -0.22 5.27
C ILE A 42 17.50 -1.22 6.13
N GLN A 43 17.33 -1.15 7.46
CA GLN A 43 18.03 -2.03 8.42
C GLN A 43 19.56 -2.09 8.19
N GLY A 44 20.18 -0.96 7.83
CA GLY A 44 21.62 -0.86 7.55
C GLY A 44 22.06 -1.41 6.18
N ARG A 45 21.15 -1.98 5.38
CA ARG A 45 21.42 -2.46 4.02
C ARG A 45 21.14 -1.34 3.03
N LYS A 46 22.10 -1.06 2.15
CA LYS A 46 21.91 -0.18 0.99
C LYS A 46 21.23 -0.95 -0.13
N ILE A 47 20.11 -0.42 -0.63
CA ILE A 47 19.30 -1.06 -1.65
C ILE A 47 19.22 -0.11 -2.86
N PRO A 48 19.69 -0.53 -4.04
CA PRO A 48 19.59 0.27 -5.25
C PRO A 48 18.13 0.38 -5.69
N CYS A 49 17.73 1.57 -6.12
CA CYS A 49 16.37 1.87 -6.55
C CYS A 49 16.39 2.63 -7.88
N GLN A 50 15.49 2.25 -8.77
CA GLN A 50 15.04 3.13 -9.84
C GLN A 50 14.19 4.25 -9.20
N VAL A 51 14.42 5.49 -9.62
CA VAL A 51 13.68 6.63 -9.10
C VAL A 51 12.77 7.18 -10.19
N LEU A 52 11.47 7.24 -9.90
CA LEU A 52 10.46 7.78 -10.80
C LEU A 52 9.84 9.03 -10.18
N GLN A 53 9.57 10.04 -11.00
CA GLN A 53 8.76 11.19 -10.63
C GLN A 53 7.44 11.15 -11.39
N LEU A 54 6.36 10.91 -10.66
CA LEU A 54 4.99 11.00 -11.15
C LEU A 54 4.41 12.37 -10.82
N THR A 55 3.93 13.09 -11.84
CA THR A 55 3.22 14.35 -11.68
C THR A 55 1.78 14.16 -12.13
N LEU A 56 0.84 14.40 -11.22
CA LEU A 56 -0.59 14.44 -11.51
C LEU A 56 -1.08 15.89 -11.43
N THR A 57 -1.75 16.36 -12.47
CA THR A 57 -2.34 17.71 -12.52
C THR A 57 -3.86 17.59 -12.67
N GLY A 58 -4.61 18.08 -11.69
CA GLY A 58 -6.07 18.14 -11.74
C GLY A 58 -6.60 19.56 -11.95
N ALA A 59 -7.89 19.78 -11.72
CA ALA A 59 -8.51 21.10 -11.90
C ALA A 59 -8.12 22.15 -10.83
N THR A 60 -7.69 21.73 -9.63
CA THR A 60 -7.44 22.63 -8.48
C THR A 60 -6.11 22.40 -7.79
N ASN A 61 -5.44 21.30 -8.10
CA ASN A 61 -4.24 20.89 -7.40
C ASN A 61 -3.28 20.15 -8.32
N LYS A 62 -2.01 20.19 -7.91
CA LYS A 62 -0.93 19.44 -8.52
C LYS A 62 -0.34 18.51 -7.46
N THR A 63 -0.06 17.28 -7.84
CA THR A 63 0.56 16.27 -6.98
C THR A 63 1.83 15.78 -7.63
N VAL A 64 2.96 15.88 -6.95
CA VAL A 64 4.25 15.36 -7.41
C VAL A 64 4.68 14.25 -6.46
N SER A 65 4.92 13.06 -6.98
CA SER A 65 5.36 11.90 -6.22
C SER A 65 6.72 11.41 -6.72
N LYS A 66 7.71 11.36 -5.83
CA LYS A 66 8.99 10.69 -6.06
C LYS A 66 8.92 9.28 -5.50
N ILE A 67 9.11 8.28 -6.35
CA ILE A 67 8.92 6.86 -6.05
C ILE A 67 10.28 6.16 -6.18
N PHE A 68 10.68 5.44 -5.13
CA PHE A 68 11.87 4.61 -5.09
C PHE A 68 11.44 3.16 -5.27
N LEU A 69 11.69 2.62 -6.46
CA LEU A 69 11.25 1.32 -6.93
C LEU A 69 12.44 0.35 -6.97
N ASN A 70 12.27 -0.85 -6.42
CA ASN A 70 13.14 -1.99 -6.60
C ASN A 70 12.28 -3.19 -7.04
N LYS A 71 12.65 -3.84 -8.15
CA LYS A 71 11.84 -4.93 -8.74
C LYS A 71 12.11 -6.30 -8.11
N GLU A 72 13.12 -6.41 -7.27
CA GLU A 72 13.60 -7.67 -6.69
C GLU A 72 13.14 -7.85 -5.25
N ILE A 73 12.85 -6.76 -4.53
CA ILE A 73 12.53 -6.76 -3.10
C ILE A 73 11.10 -6.30 -2.90
N GLU A 74 10.28 -7.15 -2.28
CA GLU A 74 8.91 -6.83 -1.88
C GLU A 74 8.90 -6.01 -0.57
N PRO A 75 8.03 -4.98 -0.43
CA PRO A 75 7.12 -4.43 -1.43
C PRO A 75 7.90 -3.55 -2.40
N PHE A 76 7.76 -3.77 -3.71
CA PHE A 76 8.61 -3.19 -4.75
C PHE A 76 8.79 -1.67 -4.67
N ILE A 77 7.83 -0.94 -4.10
CA ILE A 77 7.99 0.47 -3.73
C ILE A 77 8.46 0.56 -2.28
N LEU A 78 9.73 0.93 -2.11
CA LEU A 78 10.38 0.96 -0.79
C LEU A 78 10.30 2.34 -0.13
N ARG A 79 10.17 3.40 -0.93
CA ARG A 79 9.90 4.75 -0.44
C ARG A 79 9.08 5.53 -1.46
N ARG A 80 8.16 6.35 -0.99
CA ARG A 80 7.42 7.32 -1.80
C ARG A 80 7.29 8.63 -1.05
N GLU A 81 7.65 9.72 -1.71
CA GLU A 81 7.47 11.07 -1.20
C GLU A 81 6.49 11.79 -2.12
N THR A 82 5.40 12.27 -1.56
CA THR A 82 4.34 12.94 -2.31
C THR A 82 4.14 14.34 -1.74
N LEU A 83 4.19 15.33 -2.62
CA LEU A 83 3.85 16.71 -2.34
C LEU A 83 2.60 17.08 -3.13
N LYS A 84 1.56 17.53 -2.43
CA LYS A 84 0.35 18.07 -3.03
C LYS A 84 0.28 19.56 -2.79
N THR A 85 0.12 20.33 -3.86
CA THR A 85 0.01 21.79 -3.84
C THR A 85 -1.26 22.26 -4.54
N ASP A 86 -1.58 23.54 -4.39
CA ASP A 86 -2.45 24.22 -5.37
C ASP A 86 -1.83 24.20 -6.79
N LEU A 87 -2.59 24.63 -7.80
CA LEU A 87 -2.11 24.68 -9.18
C LEU A 87 -0.92 25.61 -9.40
N THR A 88 -0.84 26.69 -8.62
CA THR A 88 0.26 27.67 -8.73
C THR A 88 1.55 27.16 -8.09
N GLY A 89 1.48 26.12 -7.26
CA GLY A 89 2.60 25.59 -6.49
C GLY A 89 2.90 26.39 -5.21
N ASN A 90 2.12 27.41 -4.89
CA ASN A 90 2.41 28.35 -3.80
C ASN A 90 1.99 27.80 -2.44
N THR A 91 0.87 27.09 -2.37
CA THR A 91 0.34 26.54 -1.13
C THR A 91 0.51 25.03 -1.09
N VAL A 92 1.19 24.53 -0.05
CA VAL A 92 1.26 23.09 0.25
C VAL A 92 -0.02 22.65 0.94
N LEU A 93 -0.74 21.72 0.31
CA LEU A 93 -1.99 21.16 0.82
C LEU A 93 -1.75 19.90 1.66
N ASN A 94 -0.77 19.08 1.27
CA ASN A 94 -0.40 17.84 1.96
C ASN A 94 1.03 17.44 1.59
N ARG A 95 1.77 16.88 2.53
CA ARG A 95 2.99 16.11 2.28
C ARG A 95 2.82 14.71 2.85
N THR A 96 3.00 13.70 2.02
CA THR A 96 2.94 12.29 2.42
C THR A 96 4.28 11.62 2.18
N THR A 97 4.81 10.93 3.18
CA THR A 97 5.98 10.07 3.04
C THR A 97 5.60 8.65 3.43
N VAL A 98 5.77 7.72 2.52
CA VAL A 98 5.69 6.27 2.76
C VAL A 98 7.12 5.74 2.75
N GLU A 99 7.51 5.05 3.80
CA GLU A 99 8.85 4.47 3.92
C GLU A 99 8.79 3.07 4.50
N VAL A 100 9.41 2.11 3.80
CA VAL A 100 9.64 0.77 4.33
C VAL A 100 10.79 0.84 5.33
N THR A 101 10.48 0.45 6.57
CA THR A 101 11.39 0.55 7.72
C THR A 101 12.05 -0.79 8.06
N ALA A 102 11.42 -1.90 7.70
CA ALA A 102 11.95 -3.24 7.88
C ALA A 102 11.46 -4.17 6.77
N LEU A 103 12.32 -5.10 6.37
CA LEU A 103 12.07 -6.17 5.41
C LEU A 103 12.27 -7.52 6.11
N ASP A 104 11.76 -8.58 5.49
CA ASP A 104 11.94 -9.97 5.91
C ASP A 104 11.59 -10.23 7.39
N VAL A 105 10.57 -9.54 7.90
CA VAL A 105 10.12 -9.68 9.29
C VAL A 105 9.13 -10.85 9.40
N PRO A 106 9.44 -11.91 10.16
CA PRO A 106 8.51 -13.04 10.32
C PRO A 106 7.29 -12.60 11.13
N CYS A 107 6.10 -12.87 10.60
CA CYS A 107 4.82 -12.57 11.25
C CYS A 107 3.90 -13.78 11.21
N ARG A 108 3.23 -14.07 12.34
CA ARG A 108 2.26 -15.16 12.41
C ARG A 108 0.89 -14.68 11.91
N ILE A 109 0.41 -15.25 10.81
CA ILE A 109 -0.84 -14.88 10.14
C ILE A 109 -1.64 -16.15 9.87
N ALA A 110 -2.91 -16.21 10.32
CA ALA A 110 -3.80 -17.35 10.13
C ALA A 110 -3.21 -18.74 10.52
N GLY A 111 -2.23 -18.77 11.43
CA GLY A 111 -1.58 -20.00 11.89
C GLY A 111 -0.24 -20.33 11.20
N GLU A 112 0.11 -19.62 10.13
CA GLU A 112 1.37 -19.75 9.39
C GLU A 112 2.34 -18.61 9.72
N ILE A 113 3.63 -18.79 9.45
CA ILE A 113 4.64 -17.73 9.58
C ILE A 113 4.99 -17.26 8.19
N LEU A 114 4.67 -15.99 7.88
CA LEU A 114 4.94 -15.37 6.59
C LEU A 114 6.00 -14.28 6.76
N ASN A 115 6.72 -14.00 5.67
CA ASN A 115 7.60 -12.83 5.62
C ASN A 115 6.77 -11.57 5.37
N THR A 116 7.08 -10.52 6.12
CA THR A 116 6.38 -9.25 6.07
C THR A 116 7.35 -8.09 5.98
N ALA A 117 6.88 -6.98 5.44
CA ALA A 117 7.55 -5.70 5.49
C ALA A 117 6.79 -4.77 6.43
N HIS A 118 7.53 -3.90 7.11
CA HIS A 118 6.95 -2.85 7.95
C HIS A 118 7.14 -1.52 7.26
N ALA A 119 6.06 -0.76 7.08
CA ALA A 119 6.12 0.59 6.55
C ALA A 119 5.55 1.61 7.52
N THR A 120 6.07 2.82 7.44
CA THR A 120 5.48 4.00 8.08
C THR A 120 5.00 4.95 7.00
N VAL A 121 3.75 5.40 7.14
CA VAL A 121 3.16 6.47 6.34
C VAL A 121 3.00 7.68 7.25
N THR A 122 3.67 8.78 6.90
CA THR A 122 3.52 10.07 7.58
C THR A 122 2.84 11.04 6.64
N GLU A 123 1.70 11.57 7.04
CA GLU A 123 0.96 12.59 6.31
C GLU A 123 0.97 13.88 7.14
N ILE A 124 1.39 14.97 6.51
CA ILE A 124 1.47 16.29 7.13
C ILE A 124 0.50 17.20 6.40
N PHE A 125 -0.47 17.69 7.16
CA PHE A 125 -1.49 18.63 6.70
C PHE A 125 -1.27 19.98 7.38
N PRO A 126 -1.85 21.07 6.84
CA PRO A 126 -1.84 22.35 7.54
C PRO A 126 -2.47 22.27 8.94
N LYS A 127 -3.37 21.32 9.22
CA LYS A 127 -4.10 21.19 10.50
C LYS A 127 -3.46 20.24 11.51
N GLY A 128 -2.40 19.51 11.15
CA GLY A 128 -1.82 18.49 12.01
C GLY A 128 -1.10 17.41 11.22
N LYS A 129 -0.82 16.27 11.85
CA LYS A 129 -0.14 15.14 11.21
C LYS A 129 -0.84 13.82 11.52
N SER A 130 -0.77 12.90 10.57
CA SER A 130 -1.19 11.51 10.74
C SER A 130 0.02 10.60 10.55
N VAL A 131 0.25 9.69 11.49
CA VAL A 131 1.30 8.68 11.40
C VAL A 131 0.64 7.32 11.45
N THR A 132 0.86 6.57 10.38
CA THR A 132 0.36 5.21 10.21
C THR A 132 1.53 4.24 10.17
N ARG A 133 1.46 3.17 10.95
CA ARG A 133 2.39 2.04 10.89
C ARG A 133 1.65 0.84 10.34
N THR A 134 2.19 0.21 9.31
CA THR A 134 1.57 -0.90 8.60
C THR A 134 2.52 -2.07 8.52
N VAL A 135 2.00 -3.27 8.80
CA VAL A 135 2.65 -4.55 8.48
C VAL A 135 1.97 -5.09 7.23
N MET A 136 2.77 -5.44 6.23
CA MET A 136 2.28 -5.87 4.92
C MET A 136 2.98 -7.15 4.42
N SER A 137 2.24 -7.94 3.64
CA SER A 137 2.75 -9.15 2.98
C SER A 137 2.06 -9.33 1.65
N MET A 138 2.81 -9.63 0.59
CA MET A 138 2.25 -9.92 -0.73
C MET A 138 1.48 -11.25 -0.77
N GLU A 139 1.66 -12.11 0.24
CA GLU A 139 0.92 -13.36 0.41
C GLU A 139 -0.48 -13.15 1.01
N VAL A 140 -0.76 -11.95 1.54
CA VAL A 140 -2.07 -11.57 2.07
C VAL A 140 -2.85 -10.81 1.00
N PRO A 141 -4.10 -11.20 0.67
CA PRO A 141 -4.96 -10.44 -0.22
C PRO A 141 -5.14 -8.99 0.25
N GLY A 142 -4.88 -8.04 -0.65
CA GLY A 142 -4.88 -6.61 -0.31
C GLY A 142 -3.63 -6.12 0.44
N GLY A 143 -2.69 -7.02 0.74
CA GLY A 143 -1.35 -6.70 1.20
C GLY A 143 -1.22 -6.29 2.66
N VAL A 144 -2.31 -5.96 3.36
CA VAL A 144 -2.26 -5.38 4.72
C VAL A 144 -2.60 -6.43 5.77
N VAL A 145 -1.67 -6.67 6.69
CA VAL A 145 -1.83 -7.58 7.83
C VAL A 145 -2.43 -6.84 9.01
N CYS A 146 -1.79 -5.75 9.41
CA CYS A 146 -2.31 -4.85 10.42
C CYS A 146 -1.80 -3.43 10.17
N GLN A 147 -2.56 -2.48 10.68
CA GLN A 147 -2.26 -1.06 10.57
C GLN A 147 -2.70 -0.35 11.84
N THR A 148 -1.86 0.57 12.32
CA THR A 148 -2.22 1.47 13.41
C THR A 148 -1.97 2.91 12.96
N THR A 149 -2.95 3.78 13.18
CA THR A 149 -2.88 5.19 12.79
C THR A 149 -3.08 6.05 14.03
N ARG A 150 -2.25 7.10 14.15
CA ARG A 150 -2.34 8.15 15.17
C ARG A 150 -2.42 9.49 14.47
N GLU A 151 -3.37 10.31 14.86
CA GLU A 151 -3.52 11.67 14.37
C GLU A 151 -3.29 12.64 15.51
N GLU A 152 -2.47 13.65 15.23
CA GLU A 152 -2.15 14.73 16.14
C GLU A 152 -2.58 16.06 15.53
N ASP A 153 -3.04 17.00 16.38
CA ASP A 153 -3.31 18.38 15.99
C ASP A 153 -1.99 19.17 15.75
N ARG A 154 -2.09 20.50 15.62
CA ARG A 154 -0.90 21.35 15.40
C ARG A 154 -0.02 21.43 16.64
N GLU A 155 -0.63 21.34 17.80
CA GLU A 155 -0.03 21.42 19.12
C GLU A 155 0.64 20.09 19.53
N GLY A 156 0.40 19.01 18.76
CA GLY A 156 0.95 17.69 18.99
C GLY A 156 0.09 16.82 19.92
N ASN A 157 -1.12 17.26 20.24
CA ASN A 157 -2.04 16.45 21.04
C ASN A 157 -2.65 15.35 20.18
N LEU A 158 -2.71 14.14 20.73
CA LEU A 158 -3.39 13.03 20.08
C LEU A 158 -4.90 13.30 20.00
N VAL A 159 -5.42 13.50 18.78
CA VAL A 159 -6.85 13.74 18.53
C VAL A 159 -7.59 12.47 18.13
N ARG A 160 -6.89 11.51 17.49
CA ARG A 160 -7.50 10.25 17.06
C ARG A 160 -6.48 9.12 17.02
N ARG A 161 -6.96 7.92 17.33
CA ARG A 161 -6.23 6.68 17.11
C ARG A 161 -7.16 5.63 16.51
N SER A 162 -6.68 4.89 15.51
CA SER A 162 -7.38 3.75 14.95
C SER A 162 -6.44 2.57 14.74
N SER A 163 -7.02 1.37 14.70
CA SER A 163 -6.29 0.14 14.44
C SER A 163 -7.13 -0.75 13.54
N LEU A 164 -6.47 -1.40 12.60
CA LEU A 164 -7.03 -2.36 11.65
C LEU A 164 -6.18 -3.62 11.75
N GLU A 165 -6.83 -4.76 11.87
CA GLU A 165 -6.17 -6.06 11.94
C GLU A 165 -6.91 -7.02 11.03
N LEU A 166 -6.14 -7.78 10.28
CA LEU A 166 -6.63 -8.90 9.50
C LEU A 166 -7.05 -10.02 10.44
N VAL A 167 -8.34 -10.34 10.44
CA VAL A 167 -8.89 -11.44 11.25
C VAL A 167 -8.82 -12.76 10.49
N ASP A 168 -9.20 -12.73 9.21
CA ASP A 168 -9.23 -13.88 8.30
C ASP A 168 -9.32 -13.35 6.85
N TYR A 169 -8.81 -14.11 5.89
CA TYR A 169 -8.96 -13.85 4.45
C TYR A 169 -9.40 -15.09 3.66
N GLY A 170 -10.05 -16.04 4.33
CA GLY A 170 -10.75 -17.14 3.66
C GLY A 170 -9.79 -18.10 2.96
N LEU A 171 -8.66 -18.42 3.62
CA LEU A 171 -7.85 -19.57 3.25
C LEU A 171 -8.71 -20.82 3.45
N TYR A 172 -9.39 -21.27 2.40
CA TYR A 172 -9.98 -22.60 2.41
C TYR A 172 -8.81 -23.58 2.48
N PRO A 173 -8.67 -24.37 3.56
CA PRO A 173 -7.69 -25.43 3.54
C PRO A 173 -8.06 -26.33 2.36
N GLU A 174 -7.16 -26.52 1.40
CA GLU A 174 -7.26 -27.72 0.57
C GLU A 174 -7.35 -28.89 1.54
N SER A 175 -8.46 -29.63 1.46
CA SER A 175 -8.70 -30.76 2.34
C SER A 175 -7.46 -31.64 2.32
N ARG A 176 -6.74 -31.71 3.45
CA ARG A 176 -5.66 -32.67 3.67
C ARG A 176 -6.27 -34.07 3.54
N ARG A 177 -6.33 -34.59 2.32
CA ARG A 177 -6.48 -36.02 2.07
C ARG A 177 -5.12 -36.66 2.28
N GLY A 178 -5.05 -37.53 3.29
CA GLY A 178 -4.05 -38.60 3.33
C GLY A 178 -2.75 -38.24 4.03
N TRP A 179 -2.46 -39.01 5.08
CA TRP A 179 -1.34 -38.87 5.99
C TRP A 179 -0.08 -39.62 5.53
N LEU A 180 0.14 -39.74 4.22
CA LEU A 180 1.28 -40.46 3.65
C LEU A 180 1.77 -39.73 2.39
N PHE A 181 3.10 -39.59 2.26
CA PHE A 181 3.86 -38.91 1.19
C PHE A 181 4.18 -37.42 1.40
N ARG A 182 5.29 -37.20 2.12
CA ARG A 182 6.09 -35.97 2.09
C ARG A 182 6.81 -35.83 0.74
N ARG A 183 6.96 -34.56 0.35
CA ARG A 183 7.71 -34.00 -0.79
C ARG A 183 7.05 -34.19 -2.16
N HIS A 184 6.27 -33.19 -2.59
CA HIS A 184 6.43 -32.60 -3.92
C HIS A 184 5.96 -31.15 -3.93
N LEU A 185 6.65 -30.36 -4.75
CA LEU A 185 6.51 -28.93 -4.98
C LEU A 185 5.05 -28.47 -5.09
N PHE A 186 4.71 -27.42 -4.33
CA PHE A 186 3.49 -26.67 -4.57
C PHE A 186 3.57 -26.02 -5.95
N LEU A 187 2.82 -26.57 -6.91
CA LEU A 187 2.45 -25.83 -8.11
C LEU A 187 1.56 -24.67 -7.67
N ARG A 188 2.15 -23.47 -7.67
CA ARG A 188 1.46 -22.20 -7.48
C ARG A 188 0.34 -22.08 -8.50
N ARG A 189 -0.91 -22.09 -8.06
CA ARG A 189 -2.01 -21.57 -8.87
C ARG A 189 -2.04 -20.06 -8.68
N VAL A 190 -1.30 -19.37 -9.56
CA VAL A 190 -1.46 -17.93 -9.75
C VAL A 190 -2.92 -17.69 -10.12
N TYR A 191 -3.59 -16.74 -9.46
CA TYR A 191 -4.88 -16.24 -9.93
C TYR A 191 -4.70 -15.79 -11.39
N SER A 192 -5.20 -16.57 -12.33
CA SER A 192 -5.29 -16.14 -13.73
C SER A 192 -6.42 -15.11 -13.81
N LEU A 193 -6.10 -13.92 -14.31
CA LEU A 193 -7.13 -12.95 -14.70
C LEU A 193 -8.07 -13.61 -15.73
N PRO A 194 -9.38 -13.31 -15.70
CA PRO A 194 -10.29 -13.81 -16.72
C PRO A 194 -9.83 -13.33 -18.09
N THR A 195 -9.73 -14.26 -19.04
CA THR A 195 -9.42 -13.97 -20.45
C THR A 195 -10.52 -13.04 -21.00
N PRO A 196 -10.18 -11.91 -21.66
CA PRO A 196 -11.18 -11.11 -22.34
C PRO A 196 -11.86 -11.96 -23.42
N ALA A 197 -13.18 -11.89 -23.48
CA ALA A 197 -13.97 -12.58 -24.50
C ALA A 197 -13.54 -12.07 -25.89
N GLU A 198 -13.28 -13.01 -26.81
CA GLU A 198 -13.07 -12.68 -28.21
C GLU A 198 -14.32 -11.99 -28.79
N PRO A 199 -14.16 -10.98 -29.65
CA PRO A 199 -15.29 -10.42 -30.37
C PRO A 199 -15.85 -11.49 -31.31
N GLU A 200 -17.15 -11.76 -31.18
CA GLU A 200 -17.90 -12.60 -32.12
C GLU A 200 -17.84 -12.01 -33.54
N PRO A 201 -17.84 -12.86 -34.58
CA PRO A 201 -17.56 -12.48 -35.98
C PRO A 201 -18.64 -11.60 -36.63
#